data_AF-A0A831K8D4-F1
#
_entry.id   AF-A0A831K8D4-F1
#
_cell.length_a   1.000
_cell.length_b   1.000
_cell.length_c   1.000
_cell.angle_alpha   90.00
_cell.angle_beta   90.00
_cell.angle_gamma   90.00
#
_symmetry.space_group_name_H-M   'P 1'
#
loop_
_entity.id
_entity.type
_entity.pdbx_description
1 polymer ?
#
loop_
_entity_poly.entity_id
_entity_poly.type
_entity_poly.pdbx_seq_one_letter_code
_entity_poly.pdbx_strand_id
1 'polypeptide(L)'
;MNNKYSAYIISALVLGGVIGYILATTAPEDQQSDVNNGCDGQQILQKGKAYLAQGNVSKSGLYFSRAITCNPGNWALLDEYRNTIIGHAKKLSSKGHVEEASGLLVDLETFLRSQAQYLDSAVLEKLYIAIENVSKTRQQMVGTDGQSSSFSEVRRYFDRLMAELRPQQESSQGAADEQLLMYKLATAENLLQKMLLLSDTSDNADWKTATRRSMDKFRNVKQAISKSRSRWVLDSLEGEFSRLASFKGDNKLSNSASCPKKKPGTLQKSIDVRKKFSQRILEKVQKITDPDTRKKAMKMLEENQSKISDAHVQQLKKYQLWAIVVMENALKDYRKAKGRINDNEGLIKQILQSHMAKIDTRLLDFNARAGYNELFSMAYGELDGDDKIP
;
A
#
# COMPACT_ATOMS: atom_id res chain seq x y z
N MET A 1 10.08 -24.99 -17.94
CA MET A 1 9.27 -24.90 -16.71
C MET A 1 10.22 -24.76 -15.54
N ASN A 2 9.94 -23.78 -14.68
CA ASN A 2 10.92 -23.06 -13.86
C ASN A 2 11.49 -23.87 -12.67
N ASN A 3 12.82 -24.03 -12.69
CA ASN A 3 13.65 -24.31 -11.52
C ASN A 3 13.89 -22.99 -10.75
N LYS A 4 13.04 -22.67 -9.76
CA LYS A 4 13.23 -21.51 -8.86
C LYS A 4 13.12 -21.81 -7.37
N TYR A 5 12.98 -23.07 -6.96
CA TYR A 5 12.82 -23.43 -5.54
C TYR A 5 14.11 -23.90 -4.83
N SER A 6 15.24 -24.02 -5.53
CA SER A 6 16.49 -24.55 -4.94
C SER A 6 17.35 -23.53 -4.18
N ALA A 7 17.03 -22.23 -4.22
CA ALA A 7 17.89 -21.17 -3.67
C ALA A 7 17.47 -20.61 -2.30
N TYR A 8 16.32 -21.03 -1.76
CA TYR A 8 15.77 -20.49 -0.49
C TYR A 8 16.04 -21.35 0.75
N ILE A 9 16.78 -22.46 0.62
CA ILE A 9 17.09 -23.37 1.75
C ILE A 9 18.27 -22.85 2.62
N ILE A 10 18.99 -21.81 2.18
CA ILE A 10 20.21 -21.36 2.88
C ILE A 10 19.95 -20.24 3.92
N SER A 11 18.77 -19.62 3.95
CA SER A 11 18.47 -18.50 4.86
C SER A 11 17.96 -18.90 6.24
N ALA A 12 17.84 -20.20 6.53
CA ALA A 12 17.42 -20.74 7.84
C ALA A 12 18.59 -21.12 8.75
N LEU A 13 19.82 -20.66 8.44
CA LEU A 13 21.03 -20.86 9.24
C LEU A 13 21.23 -19.73 10.28
N VAL A 14 20.22 -19.51 11.13
CA VAL A 14 20.43 -18.81 12.42
C VAL A 14 20.08 -19.70 13.62
N LEU A 15 19.55 -20.90 13.37
CA LEU A 15 19.45 -21.99 14.36
C LEU A 15 20.74 -22.84 14.49
N GLY A 16 21.78 -22.53 13.69
CA GLY A 16 23.02 -23.33 13.62
C GLY A 16 24.08 -23.02 14.70
N GLY A 17 23.93 -21.97 15.50
CA GLY A 17 24.99 -21.55 16.44
C GLY A 17 25.13 -22.43 17.68
N VAL A 18 24.02 -22.89 18.25
CA VAL A 18 24.02 -23.67 19.50
C VAL A 18 23.77 -25.16 19.24
N ILE A 19 23.03 -25.51 18.18
CA ILE A 19 22.82 -26.92 17.76
C ILE A 19 24.00 -27.42 16.89
N GLY A 20 24.64 -26.54 16.11
CA GLY A 20 25.80 -26.90 15.28
C GLY A 20 27.07 -27.21 16.08
N TYR A 21 27.24 -26.62 17.27
CA TYR A 21 28.39 -26.90 18.13
C TYR A 21 28.31 -28.28 18.80
N ILE A 22 27.10 -28.79 19.05
CA ILE A 22 26.87 -30.13 19.62
C ILE A 22 26.97 -31.23 18.54
N LEU A 23 26.68 -30.90 17.27
CA LEU A 23 26.74 -31.84 16.14
C LEU A 23 28.15 -32.16 15.63
N ALA A 24 29.19 -31.45 16.07
CA ALA A 24 30.56 -31.70 15.62
C ALA A 24 31.29 -32.83 16.39
N THR A 25 30.73 -33.34 17.49
CA THR A 25 31.48 -34.26 18.37
C THR A 25 30.83 -35.61 18.66
N THR A 26 29.59 -35.89 18.24
CA THR A 26 28.99 -37.24 18.40
C THR A 26 27.94 -37.55 17.32
N ALA A 27 28.31 -38.31 16.29
CA ALA A 27 27.35 -38.91 15.36
C ALA A 27 27.61 -40.42 15.23
N PRO A 28 26.68 -41.28 15.67
CA PRO A 28 26.58 -42.67 15.22
C PRO A 28 25.49 -42.85 14.14
N GLU A 29 25.70 -43.88 13.31
CA GLU A 29 25.21 -44.19 11.95
C GLU A 29 23.69 -44.45 11.69
N ASP A 30 22.75 -44.16 12.60
CA ASP A 30 21.37 -44.68 12.46
C ASP A 30 20.33 -43.78 11.72
N GLN A 31 20.73 -42.78 10.93
CA GLN A 31 19.78 -41.74 10.45
C GLN A 31 19.08 -41.97 9.10
N GLN A 32 19.27 -43.11 8.41
CA GLN A 32 18.79 -43.24 7.02
C GLN A 32 17.47 -44.00 6.83
N SER A 33 16.90 -44.66 7.84
CA SER A 33 15.72 -45.53 7.64
C SER A 33 14.34 -44.88 7.81
N ASP A 34 14.23 -43.68 8.37
CA ASP A 34 12.94 -43.08 8.75
C ASP A 34 12.56 -41.82 7.93
N VAL A 35 13.30 -41.55 6.85
CA VAL A 35 13.17 -40.30 6.06
C VAL A 35 12.03 -40.36 5.03
N ASN A 36 11.55 -41.56 4.65
CA ASN A 36 10.56 -41.75 3.57
C ASN A 36 9.08 -41.91 3.99
N ASN A 37 8.74 -41.78 5.27
CA ASN A 37 7.33 -41.76 5.72
C ASN A 37 6.74 -40.34 5.58
N GLY A 38 5.51 -40.22 5.06
CA GLY A 38 4.88 -38.99 4.55
C GLY A 38 4.88 -37.75 5.48
N CYS A 39 4.61 -36.57 4.89
CA CYS A 39 4.61 -35.26 5.57
C CYS A 39 3.37 -35.04 6.48
N ASP A 40 3.02 -36.01 7.31
CA ASP A 40 2.00 -35.82 8.35
C ASP A 40 2.62 -35.08 9.55
N GLY A 41 2.48 -33.75 9.55
CA GLY A 41 3.05 -32.91 10.60
C GLY A 41 2.61 -33.27 12.02
N GLN A 42 1.41 -33.86 12.21
CA GLN A 42 0.96 -34.29 13.54
C GLN A 42 1.72 -35.53 14.02
N GLN A 43 1.91 -36.54 13.15
CA GLN A 43 2.71 -37.73 13.50
C GLN A 43 4.18 -37.37 13.79
N ILE A 44 4.74 -36.45 13.00
CA ILE A 44 6.12 -35.96 13.19
C ILE A 44 6.23 -35.19 14.51
N LEU A 45 5.22 -34.37 14.87
CA LEU A 45 5.16 -33.68 16.15
C LEU A 45 5.13 -34.66 17.34
N GLN A 46 4.35 -35.74 17.25
CA GLN A 46 4.28 -36.76 18.30
C GLN A 46 5.62 -37.49 18.50
N LYS A 47 6.34 -37.80 17.41
CA LYS A 47 7.72 -38.33 17.50
C LYS A 47 8.65 -37.32 18.21
N GLY A 48 8.53 -36.03 17.89
CA GLY A 48 9.27 -34.96 18.58
C GLY A 48 8.99 -34.91 20.08
N LYS A 49 7.73 -35.04 20.49
CA LYS A 49 7.32 -35.10 21.91
C LYS A 49 7.91 -36.31 22.63
N ALA A 50 7.91 -37.48 21.99
CA ALA A 50 8.48 -38.70 22.55
C ALA A 50 9.99 -38.55 22.83
N TYR A 51 10.74 -37.99 21.89
CA TYR A 51 12.17 -37.69 22.11
C TYR A 51 12.40 -36.66 23.22
N LEU A 52 11.54 -35.65 23.35
CA LEU A 52 11.64 -34.68 24.44
C LEU A 52 11.40 -35.33 25.81
N ALA A 53 10.43 -36.24 25.90
CA ALA A 53 10.13 -36.97 27.13
C ALA A 53 11.31 -37.86 27.58
N GLN A 54 12.08 -38.37 26.62
CA GLN A 54 13.31 -39.13 26.84
C GLN A 54 14.54 -38.25 27.17
N GLY A 55 14.39 -36.91 27.18
CA GLY A 55 15.50 -35.97 27.38
C GLY A 55 16.37 -35.73 26.15
N ASN A 56 15.99 -36.26 24.98
CA ASN A 56 16.71 -36.04 23.72
C ASN A 56 16.20 -34.77 23.03
N VAL A 57 16.62 -33.62 23.55
CA VAL A 57 16.20 -32.29 23.10
C VAL A 57 16.60 -32.03 21.64
N SER A 58 17.79 -32.48 21.22
CA SER A 58 18.28 -32.30 19.85
C SER A 58 17.44 -33.03 18.81
N LYS A 59 17.13 -34.32 19.02
CA LYS A 59 16.24 -35.06 18.11
C LYS A 59 14.83 -34.49 18.14
N SER A 60 14.34 -34.13 19.33
CA SER A 60 13.03 -33.49 19.48
C SER A 60 12.90 -32.22 18.63
N GLY A 61 13.89 -31.32 18.70
CA GLY A 61 13.93 -30.08 17.90
C GLY A 61 13.92 -30.33 16.39
N LEU A 62 14.63 -31.37 15.91
CA LEU A 62 14.62 -31.75 14.49
C LEU A 62 13.23 -32.20 14.02
N TYR A 63 12.55 -33.04 14.80
CA TYR A 63 11.20 -33.50 14.49
C TYR A 63 10.19 -32.34 14.52
N PHE A 64 10.29 -31.44 15.49
CA PHE A 64 9.43 -30.26 15.53
C PHE A 64 9.65 -29.31 14.34
N SER A 65 10.91 -29.04 13.98
CA SER A 65 11.24 -28.25 12.79
C SER A 65 10.70 -28.89 11.51
N ARG A 66 10.82 -30.22 11.37
CA ARG A 66 10.27 -30.98 10.24
C ARG A 66 8.74 -30.90 10.19
N ALA A 67 8.06 -31.03 11.34
CA ALA A 67 6.60 -30.95 11.41
C ALA A 67 6.05 -29.60 10.93
N ILE A 68 6.72 -28.50 11.30
CA ILE A 68 6.33 -27.14 10.93
C ILE A 68 6.72 -26.84 9.48
N THR A 69 7.84 -27.38 9.00
CA THR A 69 8.24 -27.28 7.58
C THR A 69 7.29 -28.05 6.66
N CYS A 70 6.74 -29.18 7.10
CA CYS A 70 5.73 -29.93 6.35
C CYS A 70 4.39 -29.18 6.24
N ASN A 71 4.06 -28.34 7.24
CA ASN A 71 2.79 -27.62 7.31
C ASN A 71 3.02 -26.15 7.72
N PRO A 72 3.67 -25.34 6.86
CA PRO A 72 3.94 -23.94 7.17
C PRO A 72 2.63 -23.17 7.34
N GLY A 73 2.58 -22.28 8.34
CA GLY A 73 1.38 -21.49 8.63
C GLY A 73 0.28 -22.21 9.43
N ASN A 74 0.47 -23.48 9.79
CA ASN A 74 -0.50 -24.18 10.63
C ASN A 74 -0.39 -23.73 12.10
N TRP A 75 -1.30 -22.86 12.52
CA TRP A 75 -1.35 -22.34 13.89
C TRP A 75 -1.47 -23.42 14.95
N ALA A 76 -2.29 -24.45 14.72
CA ALA A 76 -2.53 -25.48 15.73
C ALA A 76 -1.23 -26.24 16.05
N LEU A 77 -0.46 -26.60 15.01
CA LEU A 77 0.86 -27.22 15.17
C LEU A 77 1.85 -26.30 15.89
N LEU A 78 1.84 -25.01 15.56
CA LEU A 78 2.71 -24.02 16.19
C LEU A 78 2.39 -23.79 17.67
N ASP A 79 1.10 -23.70 18.01
CA ASP A 79 0.61 -23.55 19.38
C ASP A 79 0.93 -24.78 20.23
N GLU A 80 0.76 -25.98 19.65
CA GLU A 80 1.07 -27.25 20.30
C GLU A 80 2.57 -27.41 20.57
N TYR A 81 3.42 -27.02 19.61
CA TYR A 81 4.87 -26.95 19.82
C TYR A 81 5.23 -25.97 20.95
N ARG A 82 4.69 -24.75 20.91
CA ARG A 82 4.90 -23.75 21.96
C ARG A 82 4.58 -24.31 23.35
N ASN A 83 3.38 -24.88 23.52
CA ASN A 83 2.94 -25.38 24.82
C ASN A 83 3.84 -26.51 25.33
N THR A 84 4.34 -27.35 24.43
CA THR A 84 5.27 -28.44 24.74
C THR A 84 6.60 -27.90 25.28
N ILE A 85 7.19 -26.92 24.60
CA ILE A 85 8.45 -26.31 25.01
C ILE A 85 8.31 -25.51 26.31
N ILE A 86 7.21 -24.77 26.48
CA ILE A 86 6.91 -24.09 27.75
C ILE A 86 6.81 -25.10 28.91
N GLY A 87 6.12 -26.22 28.70
CA GLY A 87 6.01 -27.27 29.70
C GLY A 87 7.37 -27.86 30.09
N HIS A 88 8.25 -28.08 29.11
CA HIS A 88 9.60 -28.56 29.36
C HIS A 88 10.46 -27.55 30.11
N ALA A 89 10.43 -26.27 29.71
CA ALA A 89 11.13 -25.20 30.41
C ALA A 89 10.69 -25.09 31.89
N LYS A 90 9.38 -25.20 32.16
CA LYS A 90 8.87 -25.24 33.55
C LYS A 90 9.42 -26.42 34.34
N LYS A 91 9.53 -27.60 33.72
CA LYS A 91 10.11 -28.80 34.35
C LYS A 91 11.60 -28.60 34.63
N LEU A 92 12.37 -28.03 33.72
CA LEU A 92 13.79 -27.70 33.92
C LEU A 92 13.98 -26.70 35.07
N SER A 93 13.18 -25.62 35.07
CA SER A 93 13.19 -24.61 36.14
C SER A 93 12.88 -25.23 37.51
N SER A 94 11.87 -26.11 37.60
CA SER A 94 11.54 -26.80 38.87
C SER A 94 12.64 -27.72 39.40
N LYS A 95 13.58 -28.12 38.55
CA LYS A 95 14.76 -28.92 38.91
C LYS A 95 15.99 -28.07 39.24
N GLY A 96 15.87 -26.75 39.26
CA GLY A 96 16.97 -25.81 39.50
C GLY A 96 17.74 -25.41 38.24
N HIS A 97 17.39 -25.90 37.05
CA HIS A 97 18.02 -25.54 35.78
C HIS A 97 17.39 -24.28 35.17
N VAL A 98 17.43 -23.16 35.91
CA VAL A 98 16.74 -21.91 35.55
C VAL A 98 17.32 -21.26 34.30
N GLU A 99 18.65 -21.25 34.14
CA GLU A 99 19.30 -20.66 32.96
C GLU A 99 18.97 -21.43 31.68
N GLU A 100 19.02 -22.76 31.72
CA GLU A 100 18.67 -23.64 30.61
C GLU A 100 17.19 -23.48 30.23
N ALA A 101 16.30 -23.42 31.23
CA ALA A 101 14.87 -23.14 31.02
C ALA A 101 14.64 -21.78 30.36
N SER A 102 15.35 -20.74 30.80
CA SER A 102 15.27 -19.39 30.24
C SER A 102 15.77 -19.33 28.80
N GLY A 103 16.92 -19.95 28.52
CA GLY A 103 17.50 -20.05 27.18
C GLY A 103 16.55 -20.75 26.19
N LEU A 104 15.93 -21.84 26.61
CA LEU A 104 14.93 -22.56 25.80
C LEU A 104 13.71 -21.69 25.46
N LEU A 105 13.27 -20.83 26.37
CA LEU A 105 12.16 -19.90 26.11
C LEU A 105 12.58 -18.76 25.17
N VAL A 106 13.83 -18.29 25.22
CA VAL A 106 14.37 -17.32 24.24
C VAL A 106 14.38 -17.93 22.84
N ASP A 107 14.87 -19.15 22.70
CA ASP A 107 14.88 -19.85 21.41
C ASP A 107 13.46 -20.06 20.86
N LEU A 108 12.51 -20.38 21.74
CA LEU A 108 11.09 -20.47 21.38
C LEU A 108 10.52 -19.13 20.90
N GLU A 109 10.82 -18.01 21.57
CA GLU A 109 10.38 -16.69 21.10
C GLU A 109 10.92 -16.36 19.71
N THR A 110 12.22 -16.59 19.50
CA THR A 110 12.87 -16.35 18.20
C THR A 110 12.25 -17.23 17.12
N PHE A 111 11.97 -18.49 17.44
CA PHE A 111 11.30 -19.40 16.53
C PHE A 111 9.87 -18.94 16.19
N LEU A 112 9.04 -18.61 17.17
CA LEU A 112 7.67 -18.13 16.92
C LEU A 112 7.66 -16.87 16.04
N ARG A 113 8.62 -15.96 16.26
CA ARG A 113 8.77 -14.75 15.43
C ARG A 113 9.13 -15.07 13.98
N SER A 114 9.93 -16.09 13.73
CA SER A 114 10.29 -16.50 12.36
C SER A 114 9.11 -17.12 11.60
N GLN A 115 8.10 -17.62 12.32
CA GLN A 115 6.88 -18.17 11.71
C GLN A 115 5.88 -17.10 11.25
N ALA A 116 6.04 -15.84 11.67
CA ALA A 116 5.12 -14.75 11.31
C ALA A 116 4.96 -14.58 9.79
N GLN A 117 6.02 -14.81 9.01
CA GLN A 117 5.99 -14.68 7.54
C GLN A 117 5.18 -15.78 6.84
N TYR A 118 4.86 -16.87 7.53
CA TYR A 118 4.12 -18.01 6.98
C TYR A 118 2.67 -18.06 7.45
N LEU A 119 2.24 -17.12 8.30
CA LEU A 119 0.91 -17.12 8.91
C LEU A 119 -0.01 -16.08 8.26
N ASP A 120 -1.29 -16.42 8.15
CA ASP A 120 -2.32 -15.49 7.72
C ASP A 120 -2.52 -14.35 8.72
N SER A 121 -2.94 -13.19 8.23
CA SER A 121 -3.13 -11.98 9.03
C SER A 121 -4.10 -12.19 10.20
N ALA A 122 -5.15 -13.00 10.02
CA ALA A 122 -6.12 -13.36 11.05
C ALA A 122 -5.52 -14.17 12.22
N VAL A 123 -4.32 -14.72 12.05
CA VAL A 123 -3.63 -15.57 13.03
C VAL A 123 -2.47 -14.82 13.70
N LEU A 124 -1.97 -13.74 13.10
CA LEU A 124 -0.86 -12.95 13.64
C LEU A 124 -1.15 -12.41 15.05
N GLU A 125 -2.38 -12.00 15.35
CA GLU A 125 -2.77 -11.55 16.70
C GLU A 125 -2.58 -12.67 17.74
N LYS A 126 -2.95 -13.91 17.39
CA LYS A 126 -2.76 -15.08 18.27
C LYS A 126 -1.27 -15.37 18.49
N LEU A 127 -0.45 -15.21 17.45
CA LEU A 127 1.01 -15.32 17.55
C LEU A 127 1.61 -14.26 18.50
N TYR A 128 1.10 -13.03 18.49
CA TYR A 128 1.57 -11.98 19.39
C TYR A 128 1.27 -12.32 20.85
N ILE A 129 0.02 -12.70 21.15
CA ILE A 129 -0.38 -13.14 22.50
C ILE A 129 0.49 -14.32 22.95
N ALA A 130 0.77 -15.26 22.04
CA ALA A 130 1.63 -16.40 22.32
C ALA A 130 3.06 -16.01 22.68
N ILE A 131 3.69 -15.13 21.91
CA ILE A 131 5.05 -14.64 22.17
C ILE A 131 5.09 -13.87 23.50
N GLU A 132 4.07 -13.06 23.79
CA GLU A 132 3.95 -12.36 25.08
C GLU A 132 3.85 -13.34 26.25
N ASN A 133 3.07 -14.42 26.12
CA ASN A 133 2.96 -15.46 27.14
C ASN A 133 4.28 -16.20 27.38
N VAL A 134 5.06 -16.45 26.34
CA VAL A 134 6.42 -17.01 26.47
C VAL A 134 7.32 -16.04 27.25
N SER A 135 7.31 -14.75 26.90
CA SER A 135 8.07 -13.73 27.62
C SER A 135 7.69 -13.62 29.10
N LYS A 136 6.38 -13.62 29.40
CA LYS A 136 5.88 -13.60 30.79
C LYS A 136 6.33 -14.82 31.56
N THR A 137 6.23 -16.00 30.94
CA THR A 137 6.68 -17.27 31.55
C THR A 137 8.16 -17.24 31.85
N ARG A 138 8.99 -16.71 30.94
CA ARG A 138 10.42 -16.54 31.16
C ARG A 138 10.71 -15.58 32.32
N GLN A 139 10.05 -14.42 32.35
CA GLN A 139 10.22 -13.43 33.43
C GLN A 139 9.87 -14.00 34.81
N GLN A 140 8.82 -14.83 34.90
CA GLN A 140 8.44 -15.50 36.13
C GLN A 140 9.51 -16.49 36.64
N MET A 141 10.38 -17.01 35.76
CA MET A 141 11.42 -17.98 36.12
C MET A 141 12.72 -17.35 36.65
N VAL A 142 13.04 -16.11 36.26
CA VAL A 142 14.39 -15.54 36.51
C VAL A 142 14.46 -14.64 37.77
N GLY A 143 13.32 -14.28 38.40
CA GLY A 143 13.34 -13.45 39.62
C GLY A 143 13.92 -12.03 39.42
N THR A 144 13.93 -11.21 40.48
CA THR A 144 14.28 -9.77 40.43
C THR A 144 15.74 -9.46 40.05
N ASP A 145 16.69 -10.37 40.31
CA ASP A 145 18.10 -10.22 39.88
C ASP A 145 18.28 -10.42 38.36
N GLY A 146 17.31 -11.06 37.70
CA GLY A 146 17.23 -11.21 36.24
C GLY A 146 16.79 -9.97 35.47
N GLN A 147 16.42 -8.88 36.15
CA GLN A 147 15.92 -7.68 35.47
C GLN A 147 17.04 -6.95 34.71
N SER A 148 18.28 -7.02 35.19
CA SER A 148 19.44 -6.37 34.55
C SER A 148 19.88 -7.05 33.26
N SER A 149 19.89 -8.39 33.24
CA SER A 149 20.07 -9.16 32.00
C SER A 149 18.88 -8.97 31.06
N SER A 150 17.65 -8.93 31.58
CA SER A 150 16.45 -8.68 30.76
C SER A 150 16.45 -7.30 30.10
N PHE A 151 16.84 -6.22 30.80
CA PHE A 151 16.86 -4.88 30.20
C PHE A 151 17.94 -4.78 29.10
N SER A 152 19.15 -5.29 29.37
CA SER A 152 20.25 -5.26 28.39
C SER A 152 19.97 -6.12 27.16
N GLU A 153 19.32 -7.27 27.31
CA GLU A 153 18.85 -8.13 26.19
C GLU A 153 17.80 -7.42 25.33
N VAL A 154 16.76 -6.84 25.96
CA VAL A 154 15.70 -6.10 25.25
C VAL A 154 16.29 -4.92 24.49
N ARG A 155 17.21 -4.17 25.11
CA ARG A 155 17.90 -3.04 24.48
C ARG A 155 18.77 -3.50 23.31
N ARG A 156 19.57 -4.55 23.47
CA ARG A 156 20.41 -5.08 22.38
C ARG A 156 19.57 -5.59 21.21
N TYR A 157 18.38 -6.13 21.47
CA TYR A 157 17.47 -6.54 20.40
C TYR A 157 16.84 -5.33 19.71
N PHE A 158 16.39 -4.34 20.46
CA PHE A 158 15.92 -3.06 19.91
C PHE A 158 16.98 -2.39 19.04
N ASP A 159 18.24 -2.34 19.49
CA ASP A 159 19.33 -1.70 18.73
C ASP A 159 19.64 -2.43 17.43
N ARG A 160 19.61 -3.77 17.41
CA ARG A 160 19.73 -4.57 16.19
C ARG A 160 18.56 -4.31 15.23
N LEU A 161 17.33 -4.31 15.75
CA LEU A 161 16.14 -4.03 14.95
C LEU A 161 16.17 -2.62 14.34
N MET A 162 16.63 -1.62 15.09
CA MET A 162 16.83 -0.26 14.57
C MET A 162 17.92 -0.20 13.48
N ALA A 163 18.98 -1.00 13.63
CA ALA A 163 20.03 -1.09 12.63
C ALA A 163 19.52 -1.74 11.33
N GLU A 164 18.65 -2.74 11.42
CA GLU A 164 17.99 -3.38 10.27
C GLU A 164 16.94 -2.48 9.60
N LEU A 165 16.26 -1.64 10.37
CA LEU A 165 15.28 -0.68 9.85
C LEU A 165 15.94 0.47 9.08
N ARG A 166 17.22 0.76 9.34
CA ARG A 166 17.97 1.83 8.67
C ARG A 166 18.17 1.60 7.16
N PRO A 167 18.68 0.45 6.67
CA PRO A 167 18.81 0.20 5.22
C PRO A 167 17.46 0.04 4.50
N GLN A 168 16.39 -0.31 5.21
CA GLN A 168 15.03 -0.34 4.65
C GLN A 168 14.45 1.06 4.42
N GLN A 169 15.12 2.14 4.88
CA GLN A 169 14.76 3.53 4.58
C GLN A 169 14.93 3.91 3.10
N GLU A 170 15.73 3.15 2.34
CA GLU A 170 16.13 3.47 0.97
C GLU A 170 15.48 2.57 -0.09
N SER A 171 14.91 1.41 0.29
CA SER A 171 14.62 0.32 -0.65
C SER A 171 13.19 -0.25 -0.66
N SER A 172 12.32 0.10 0.29
CA SER A 172 10.97 -0.49 0.37
C SER A 172 10.05 0.03 -0.74
N GLN A 173 9.97 -0.69 -1.85
CA GLN A 173 9.14 -0.37 -3.02
C GLN A 173 7.94 -1.33 -3.21
N GLY A 174 7.83 -2.42 -2.41
CA GLY A 174 6.79 -3.44 -2.54
C GLY A 174 5.80 -3.56 -1.37
N ALA A 175 4.62 -4.12 -1.63
CA ALA A 175 3.59 -4.35 -0.60
C ALA A 175 4.01 -5.40 0.46
N ALA A 176 4.78 -6.41 0.07
CA ALA A 176 5.37 -7.39 1.00
C ALA A 176 6.41 -6.75 1.92
N ASP A 177 7.22 -5.83 1.39
CA ASP A 177 8.20 -5.06 2.17
C ASP A 177 7.49 -4.13 3.16
N GLU A 178 6.32 -3.59 2.80
CA GLU A 178 5.52 -2.72 3.66
C GLU A 178 4.96 -3.46 4.89
N GLN A 179 4.44 -4.67 4.71
CA GLN A 179 3.95 -5.49 5.82
C GLN A 179 5.08 -5.88 6.78
N LEU A 180 6.23 -6.27 6.24
CA LEU A 180 7.42 -6.56 7.04
C LEU A 180 7.92 -5.31 7.79
N LEU A 181 7.89 -4.14 7.15
CA LEU A 181 8.27 -2.87 7.77
C LEU A 181 7.33 -2.50 8.93
N MET A 182 6.01 -2.63 8.72
CA MET A 182 5.01 -2.40 9.76
C MET A 182 5.18 -3.37 10.93
N TYR A 183 5.45 -4.65 10.64
CA TYR A 183 5.76 -5.66 11.65
C TYR A 183 7.00 -5.29 12.47
N LYS A 184 8.08 -4.85 11.81
CA LYS A 184 9.32 -4.44 12.50
C LYS A 184 9.12 -3.18 13.35
N LEU A 185 8.34 -2.20 12.86
CA LEU A 185 7.99 -1.01 13.64
C LEU A 185 7.15 -1.35 14.88
N ALA A 186 6.13 -2.20 14.74
CA ALA A 186 5.32 -2.66 15.86
C ALA A 186 6.15 -3.46 16.87
N THR A 187 7.08 -4.28 16.39
CA THR A 187 8.01 -5.01 17.25
C THR A 187 8.92 -4.06 18.03
N ALA A 188 9.47 -3.03 17.38
CA ALA A 188 10.29 -2.03 18.05
C ALA A 188 9.50 -1.23 19.11
N GLU A 189 8.24 -0.90 18.85
CA GLU A 189 7.35 -0.23 19.79
C GLU A 189 7.06 -1.10 21.03
N ASN A 190 6.77 -2.39 20.84
CA ASN A 190 6.60 -3.34 21.93
C ASN A 190 7.88 -3.49 22.78
N LEU A 191 9.06 -3.49 22.15
CA LEU A 191 10.33 -3.53 22.87
C LEU A 191 10.56 -2.25 23.68
N LEU A 192 10.21 -1.08 23.15
CA LEU A 192 10.28 0.17 23.91
C LEU A 192 9.34 0.19 25.10
N GLN A 193 8.11 -0.31 24.95
CA GLN A 193 7.17 -0.41 26.07
C GLN A 193 7.72 -1.34 27.17
N LYS A 194 8.35 -2.46 26.79
CA LYS A 194 9.04 -3.34 27.75
C LYS A 194 10.23 -2.65 28.43
N MET A 195 11.04 -1.89 27.68
CA MET A 195 12.14 -1.10 28.27
C MET A 195 11.63 -0.04 29.23
N LEU A 196 10.52 0.64 28.89
CA LEU A 196 9.90 1.65 29.73
C LEU A 196 9.42 1.04 31.04
N LEU A 197 8.66 -0.06 30.98
CA LEU A 197 8.20 -0.78 32.15
C LEU A 197 9.36 -1.20 33.06
N LEU A 198 10.40 -1.83 32.49
CA LEU A 198 11.59 -2.26 33.24
C LEU A 198 12.37 -1.09 33.84
N SER A 199 12.45 0.04 33.14
CA SER A 199 13.13 1.23 33.64
C SER A 199 12.33 1.99 34.69
N ASP A 200 11.00 1.91 34.66
CA ASP A 200 10.12 2.56 35.65
C ASP A 200 10.04 1.77 36.95
N THR A 201 10.11 0.43 36.87
CA THR A 201 10.20 -0.45 38.05
C THR A 201 11.59 -0.50 38.69
N SER A 202 12.59 0.15 38.06
CA SER A 202 13.98 0.17 38.52
C SER A 202 14.38 1.56 39.02
N ASP A 203 15.15 1.61 40.10
CA ASP A 203 15.80 2.83 40.56
C ASP A 203 17.05 3.20 39.74
N ASN A 204 17.37 2.42 38.70
CA ASN A 204 18.55 2.63 37.86
C ASN A 204 18.36 3.81 36.89
N ALA A 205 19.03 4.93 37.18
CA ALA A 205 19.01 6.14 36.36
C ALA A 205 19.57 5.94 34.93
N ASP A 206 20.51 5.01 34.75
CA ASP A 206 21.08 4.70 33.43
C ASP A 206 20.06 4.02 32.53
N TRP A 207 19.17 3.19 33.09
CA TRP A 207 18.11 2.53 32.34
C TRP A 207 17.09 3.53 31.84
N LYS A 208 16.66 4.46 32.69
CA LYS A 208 15.76 5.57 32.31
C LYS A 208 16.38 6.42 31.19
N THR A 209 17.67 6.72 31.28
CA THR A 209 18.40 7.46 30.24
C THR A 209 18.51 6.66 28.94
N ALA A 210 18.81 5.37 29.02
CA ALA A 210 18.89 4.47 27.86
C ALA A 210 17.54 4.30 27.15
N THR A 211 16.44 4.16 27.90
CA THR A 211 15.08 4.10 27.37
C THR A 211 14.74 5.38 26.63
N ARG A 212 15.04 6.56 27.19
CA ARG A 212 14.83 7.86 26.50
C ARG A 212 15.59 7.94 25.18
N ARG A 213 16.88 7.60 25.17
CA ARG A 213 17.67 7.57 23.92
C ARG A 213 17.09 6.61 22.88
N SER A 214 16.57 5.46 23.33
CA SER A 214 15.93 4.47 22.46
C SER A 214 14.61 4.98 21.88
N MET A 215 13.80 5.68 22.68
CA MET A 215 12.58 6.34 22.21
C MET A 215 12.88 7.40 21.14
N ASP A 216 13.89 8.24 21.35
CA ASP A 216 14.27 9.26 20.37
C ASP A 216 14.79 8.63 19.08
N LYS A 217 15.61 7.56 19.19
CA LYS A 217 16.08 6.78 18.04
C LYS A 217 14.91 6.19 17.24
N PHE A 218 13.91 5.62 17.91
CA PHE A 218 12.71 5.10 17.24
C PHE A 218 11.90 6.19 16.56
N ARG A 219 11.67 7.32 17.24
CA ARG A 219 10.94 8.46 16.68
C ARG A 219 11.61 8.95 15.40
N ASN A 220 12.94 9.08 15.42
CA ASN A 220 13.73 9.49 14.26
C ASN A 220 13.63 8.47 13.11
N VAL A 221 13.72 7.17 13.41
CA VAL A 221 13.57 6.11 12.39
C VAL A 221 12.16 6.11 11.78
N LYS A 222 11.11 6.23 12.60
CA LYS A 222 9.72 6.31 12.15
C LYS A 222 9.48 7.55 11.28
N GLN A 223 10.03 8.69 11.66
CA GLN A 223 9.95 9.92 10.88
C GLN A 223 10.70 9.79 9.54
N ALA A 224 11.90 9.21 9.53
CA ALA A 224 12.68 8.98 8.32
C ALA A 224 11.95 8.04 7.35
N ILE A 225 11.41 6.92 7.84
CA ILE A 225 10.59 5.99 7.04
C ILE A 225 9.37 6.69 6.45
N SER A 226 8.64 7.45 7.27
CA SER A 226 7.49 8.25 6.85
C SER A 226 7.86 9.22 5.71
N LYS A 227 9.01 9.90 5.83
CA LYS A 227 9.52 10.83 4.84
C LYS A 227 9.94 10.14 3.54
N SER A 228 10.69 9.04 3.61
CA SER A 228 11.09 8.24 2.43
C SER A 228 9.87 7.71 1.67
N ARG A 229 8.91 7.15 2.40
CA ARG A 229 7.66 6.63 1.81
C ARG A 229 6.85 7.74 1.14
N SER A 230 6.70 8.86 1.82
CA SER A 230 6.04 10.05 1.28
C SER A 230 6.72 10.50 -0.02
N ARG A 231 8.06 10.55 -0.03
CA ARG A 231 8.84 10.95 -1.19
C ARG A 231 8.68 10.01 -2.37
N TRP A 232 8.70 8.71 -2.15
CA TRP A 232 8.47 7.73 -3.22
C TRP A 232 7.08 7.89 -3.88
N VAL A 233 6.05 8.16 -3.07
CA VAL A 233 4.70 8.45 -3.59
C VAL A 233 4.72 9.73 -4.43
N LEU A 234 5.43 10.77 -3.98
CA LEU A 234 5.58 12.02 -4.73
C LEU A 234 6.34 11.79 -6.04
N ASP A 235 7.47 11.09 -6.03
CA ASP A 235 8.26 10.81 -7.23
C ASP A 235 7.43 10.04 -8.28
N SER A 236 6.59 9.10 -7.83
CA SER A 236 5.61 8.43 -8.70
C SER A 236 4.61 9.41 -9.31
N LEU A 237 4.08 10.36 -8.54
CA LEU A 237 3.17 11.39 -9.03
C LEU A 237 3.87 12.35 -9.99
N GLU A 238 5.11 12.76 -9.71
CA GLU A 238 5.90 13.65 -10.57
C GLU A 238 6.20 13.00 -11.92
N GLY A 239 6.51 11.71 -11.93
CA GLY A 239 6.68 10.93 -13.16
C GLY A 239 5.39 10.87 -14.00
N GLU A 240 4.24 10.63 -13.37
CA GLU A 240 2.94 10.69 -14.05
C GLU A 240 2.60 12.10 -14.56
N PHE A 241 2.85 13.14 -13.76
CA PHE A 241 2.60 14.53 -14.13
C PHE A 241 3.43 14.99 -15.32
N SER A 242 4.70 14.58 -15.38
CA SER A 242 5.60 14.87 -16.50
C SER A 242 5.09 14.26 -17.81
N ARG A 243 4.53 13.04 -17.76
CA ARG A 243 3.89 12.40 -18.92
C ARG A 243 2.61 13.11 -19.37
N LEU A 244 1.92 13.80 -18.47
CA LEU A 244 0.75 14.63 -18.82
C LEU A 244 1.16 15.96 -19.45
N ALA A 245 2.31 16.50 -19.08
CA ALA A 245 2.84 17.72 -19.69
C ALA A 245 3.27 17.49 -21.15
N SER A 246 3.75 16.29 -21.48
CA SER A 246 4.11 15.93 -22.87
C SER A 246 2.89 15.63 -23.75
N PHE A 247 1.69 15.52 -23.18
CA PHE A 247 0.44 15.35 -23.93
C PHE A 247 0.07 16.69 -24.62
N LYS A 248 0.69 16.95 -25.77
CA LYS A 248 0.29 18.05 -26.66
C LYS A 248 -1.02 17.65 -27.34
N GLY A 249 -2.14 18.15 -26.81
CA GLY A 249 -3.38 18.15 -27.58
C GLY A 249 -3.14 19.00 -28.82
N ASP A 250 -3.27 18.42 -30.01
CA ASP A 250 -3.15 19.16 -31.26
C ASP A 250 -4.09 20.37 -31.22
N ASN A 251 -3.49 21.55 -31.13
CA ASN A 251 -4.18 22.82 -30.99
C ASN A 251 -4.56 23.43 -32.33
N LYS A 252 -4.34 22.71 -33.44
CA LYS A 252 -4.74 23.17 -34.76
C LYS A 252 -6.25 23.42 -34.76
N LEU A 253 -6.61 24.69 -34.87
CA LEU A 253 -7.91 25.12 -35.35
C LEU A 253 -8.04 24.58 -36.77
N SER A 254 -8.56 23.37 -36.93
CA SER A 254 -9.03 22.98 -38.25
C SER A 254 -10.27 23.83 -38.50
N ASN A 255 -10.27 24.59 -39.60
CA ASN A 255 -11.41 25.35 -40.09
C ASN A 255 -12.57 24.44 -40.54
N SER A 256 -12.66 23.19 -40.04
CA SER A 256 -13.69 22.26 -40.46
C SER A 256 -15.02 22.67 -39.82
N ALA A 257 -16.05 22.80 -40.65
CA ALA A 257 -17.44 23.06 -40.27
C ALA A 257 -18.10 21.94 -39.42
N SER A 258 -17.32 20.97 -38.92
CA SER A 258 -17.83 19.84 -38.17
C SER A 258 -18.05 20.21 -36.69
N CYS A 259 -19.23 19.86 -36.16
CA CYS A 259 -19.61 20.15 -34.79
C CYS A 259 -18.62 19.52 -33.79
N PRO A 260 -18.05 20.30 -32.83
CA PRO A 260 -17.11 19.79 -31.83
C PRO A 260 -17.65 18.65 -30.97
N LYS A 261 -18.98 18.46 -30.91
CA LYS A 261 -19.63 17.42 -30.10
C LYS A 261 -19.56 16.01 -30.69
N LYS A 262 -19.36 15.84 -32.00
CA LYS A 262 -19.51 14.50 -32.66
C LYS A 262 -18.26 13.61 -32.67
N LYS A 263 -17.09 14.15 -32.32
CA LYS A 263 -15.89 13.34 -32.03
C LYS A 263 -15.27 13.91 -30.76
N PRO A 264 -14.92 13.10 -29.74
CA PRO A 264 -14.22 13.62 -28.57
C PRO A 264 -12.91 14.25 -29.05
N GLY A 265 -12.93 15.59 -29.13
CA GLY A 265 -11.78 16.36 -29.56
C GLY A 265 -10.59 16.04 -28.67
N THR A 266 -9.39 16.25 -29.20
CA THR A 266 -8.12 16.14 -28.46
C THR A 266 -8.18 16.86 -27.10
N LEU A 267 -8.93 17.96 -27.00
CA LEU A 267 -9.22 18.71 -25.77
C LEU A 267 -10.05 17.95 -24.72
N GLN A 268 -11.18 17.32 -25.11
CA GLN A 268 -12.00 16.56 -24.15
C GLN A 268 -11.22 15.37 -23.59
N LYS A 269 -10.49 14.66 -24.46
CA LYS A 269 -9.60 13.56 -24.03
C LYS A 269 -8.53 14.06 -23.05
N SER A 270 -7.93 15.23 -23.30
CA SER A 270 -6.97 15.86 -22.39
C SER A 270 -7.60 16.18 -21.02
N ILE A 271 -8.81 16.76 -21.01
CA ILE A 271 -9.58 17.03 -19.78
C ILE A 271 -9.83 15.74 -19.00
N ASP A 272 -10.31 14.67 -19.67
CA ASP A 272 -10.66 13.41 -19.01
C ASP A 272 -9.42 12.72 -18.41
N VAL A 273 -8.30 12.73 -19.13
CA VAL A 273 -7.02 12.20 -18.64
C VAL A 273 -6.54 12.99 -17.43
N ARG A 274 -6.62 14.31 -17.47
CA ARG A 274 -6.24 15.17 -16.33
C ARG A 274 -7.17 14.98 -15.13
N LYS A 275 -8.48 14.79 -15.32
CA LYS A 275 -9.43 14.47 -14.24
C LYS A 275 -9.07 13.15 -13.55
N LYS A 276 -8.76 12.11 -14.33
CA LYS A 276 -8.28 10.83 -13.78
C LYS A 276 -6.99 11.00 -12.98
N PHE A 277 -6.07 11.86 -13.43
CA PHE A 277 -4.86 12.16 -12.67
C PHE A 277 -5.15 12.90 -11.36
N SER A 278 -6.04 13.90 -11.35
CA SER A 278 -6.47 14.57 -10.11
C SER A 278 -7.02 13.59 -9.08
N GLN A 279 -7.84 12.63 -9.53
CA GLN A 279 -8.37 11.58 -8.65
C GLN A 279 -7.25 10.71 -8.05
N ARG A 280 -6.27 10.30 -8.86
CA ARG A 280 -5.10 9.55 -8.38
C ARG A 280 -4.25 10.34 -7.39
N ILE A 281 -4.08 11.65 -7.59
CA ILE A 281 -3.39 12.50 -6.60
C ILE A 281 -4.14 12.43 -5.26
N LEU A 282 -5.46 12.62 -5.26
CA LEU A 282 -6.27 12.57 -4.04
C LEU A 282 -6.16 11.20 -3.32
N GLU A 283 -6.19 10.10 -4.06
CA GLU A 283 -6.02 8.74 -3.52
C GLU A 283 -4.61 8.52 -2.93
N LYS A 284 -3.56 9.00 -3.61
CA LYS A 284 -2.17 8.82 -3.17
C LYS A 284 -1.77 9.78 -2.04
N VAL A 285 -2.32 11.00 -2.00
CA VAL A 285 -2.05 12.01 -0.96
C VAL A 285 -2.44 11.53 0.42
N GLN A 286 -3.49 10.71 0.54
CA GLN A 286 -3.88 10.09 1.81
C GLN A 286 -2.79 9.19 2.40
N LYS A 287 -1.89 8.66 1.56
CA LYS A 287 -0.75 7.82 1.97
C LYS A 287 0.51 8.63 2.30
N ILE A 288 0.48 9.95 2.10
CA ILE A 288 1.59 10.86 2.38
C ILE A 288 1.44 11.38 3.81
N THR A 289 2.31 10.93 4.69
CA THR A 289 2.36 11.32 6.10
C THR A 289 3.25 12.54 6.35
N ASP A 290 4.22 12.80 5.48
CA ASP A 290 5.12 13.97 5.57
C ASP A 290 4.41 15.26 5.10
N PRO A 291 4.32 16.31 5.95
CA PRO A 291 3.59 17.53 5.63
C PRO A 291 4.14 18.29 4.42
N ASP A 292 5.46 18.39 4.28
CA ASP A 292 6.10 19.12 3.19
C ASP A 292 5.85 18.42 1.85
N THR A 293 5.98 17.09 1.85
CA THR A 293 5.68 16.27 0.68
C THR A 293 4.20 16.34 0.30
N ARG A 294 3.30 16.35 1.29
CA ARG A 294 1.86 16.51 1.08
C ARG A 294 1.56 17.86 0.44
N LYS A 295 2.19 18.94 0.92
CA LYS A 295 2.04 20.28 0.35
C LYS A 295 2.47 20.33 -1.12
N LYS A 296 3.57 19.66 -1.48
CA LYS A 296 4.01 19.55 -2.89
C LYS A 296 2.99 18.81 -3.76
N ALA A 297 2.46 17.68 -3.29
CA ALA A 297 1.44 16.93 -4.02
C ALA A 297 0.13 17.73 -4.19
N MET A 298 -0.27 18.51 -3.18
CA MET A 298 -1.43 19.41 -3.29
C MET A 298 -1.19 20.54 -4.30
N LYS A 299 0.01 21.12 -4.33
CA LYS A 299 0.39 22.11 -5.36
C LYS A 299 0.28 21.52 -6.76
N MET A 300 0.70 20.27 -6.98
CA MET A 300 0.53 19.59 -8.27
C MET A 300 -0.94 19.40 -8.65
N LEU A 301 -1.81 19.13 -7.67
CA LEU A 301 -3.26 19.06 -7.89
C LEU A 301 -3.83 20.40 -8.34
N GLU A 302 -3.47 21.49 -7.66
CA GLU A 302 -3.87 22.86 -8.02
C GLU A 302 -3.41 23.22 -9.44
N GLU A 303 -2.14 22.95 -9.78
CA GLU A 303 -1.61 23.17 -11.13
C GLU A 303 -2.36 22.34 -12.19
N ASN A 304 -2.73 21.11 -11.88
CA ASN A 304 -3.50 20.27 -12.80
C ASN A 304 -4.95 20.74 -12.96
N GLN A 305 -5.59 21.20 -11.87
CA GLN A 305 -6.94 21.78 -11.90
C GLN A 305 -6.98 23.07 -12.72
N SER A 306 -5.98 23.94 -12.56
CA SER A 306 -5.82 25.14 -13.39
C SER A 306 -5.78 24.79 -14.88
N LYS A 307 -4.96 23.79 -15.26
CA LYS A 307 -4.89 23.30 -16.65
C LYS A 307 -6.20 22.69 -17.17
N ILE A 308 -7.00 22.05 -16.32
CA ILE A 308 -8.35 21.55 -16.68
C ILE A 308 -9.28 22.73 -16.95
N SER A 309 -9.26 23.75 -16.10
CA SER A 309 -10.05 24.97 -16.26
C SER A 309 -9.72 25.68 -17.57
N ASP A 310 -8.43 25.89 -17.84
CA ASP A 310 -7.95 26.51 -19.08
C ASP A 310 -8.41 25.73 -20.33
N ALA A 311 -8.34 24.39 -20.28
CA ALA A 311 -8.80 23.54 -21.36
C ALA A 311 -10.33 23.66 -21.58
N HIS A 312 -11.13 23.77 -20.50
CA HIS A 312 -12.56 24.02 -20.60
C HIS A 312 -12.86 25.40 -21.21
N VAL A 313 -12.14 26.44 -20.81
CA VAL A 313 -12.27 27.79 -21.40
C VAL A 313 -11.95 27.75 -22.90
N GLN A 314 -10.88 27.06 -23.29
CA GLN A 314 -10.53 26.90 -24.71
C GLN A 314 -11.58 26.11 -25.49
N GLN A 315 -12.12 25.04 -24.91
CA GLN A 315 -13.20 24.26 -25.51
C GLN A 315 -14.46 25.11 -25.72
N LEU A 316 -14.82 25.93 -24.73
CA LEU A 316 -15.95 26.85 -24.81
C LEU A 316 -15.74 27.90 -25.91
N LYS A 317 -14.55 28.52 -25.98
CA LYS A 317 -14.19 29.47 -27.06
C LYS A 317 -14.30 28.83 -28.44
N LYS A 318 -13.78 27.59 -28.62
CA LYS A 318 -13.88 26.87 -29.89
C LYS A 318 -15.33 26.58 -30.26
N TYR A 319 -16.15 26.23 -29.27
CA TYR A 319 -17.57 26.01 -29.47
C TYR A 319 -18.31 27.29 -29.88
N GLN A 320 -18.02 28.43 -29.22
CA GLN A 320 -18.60 29.73 -29.57
C GLN A 320 -18.26 30.15 -30.99
N LEU A 321 -16.98 30.06 -31.39
CA LEU A 321 -16.56 30.39 -32.74
C LEU A 321 -17.25 29.49 -33.79
N TRP A 322 -17.34 28.19 -33.52
CA TRP A 322 -18.08 27.27 -34.39
C TRP A 322 -19.56 27.66 -34.49
N ALA A 323 -20.21 27.98 -33.37
CA ALA A 323 -21.61 28.38 -33.34
C ALA A 323 -21.85 29.68 -34.12
N ILE A 324 -20.96 30.67 -34.01
CA ILE A 324 -21.02 31.90 -34.80
C ILE A 324 -20.96 31.60 -36.29
N VAL A 325 -20.01 30.78 -36.74
CA VAL A 325 -19.93 30.37 -38.16
C VAL A 325 -21.19 29.63 -38.62
N VAL A 326 -21.80 28.81 -37.76
CA VAL A 326 -23.08 28.14 -38.08
C VAL A 326 -24.21 29.17 -38.23
N MET A 327 -24.29 30.17 -37.34
CA MET A 327 -25.27 31.25 -37.41
C MET A 327 -25.06 32.15 -38.64
N GLU A 328 -23.82 32.47 -39.00
CA GLU A 328 -23.50 33.23 -40.22
C GLU A 328 -23.95 32.50 -41.49
N ASN A 329 -23.70 31.18 -41.57
CA ASN A 329 -24.17 30.36 -42.68
C ASN A 329 -25.70 30.30 -42.73
N ALA A 330 -26.35 30.12 -41.57
CA ALA A 330 -27.81 30.12 -41.46
C ALA A 330 -28.41 31.46 -41.92
N LEU A 331 -27.83 32.59 -41.51
CA LEU A 331 -28.24 33.92 -41.95
C LEU A 331 -28.05 34.11 -43.46
N LYS A 332 -26.93 33.63 -44.02
CA LYS A 332 -26.67 33.69 -45.46
C LYS A 332 -27.69 32.89 -46.26
N ASP A 333 -28.04 31.69 -45.81
CA ASP A 333 -29.02 30.85 -46.49
C ASP A 333 -30.44 31.36 -46.29
N TYR A 334 -30.76 31.93 -45.11
CA TYR A 334 -32.02 32.64 -44.86
C TYR A 334 -32.21 33.81 -45.83
N ARG A 335 -31.18 34.64 -46.02
CA ARG A 335 -31.20 35.76 -47.00
C ARG A 335 -31.40 35.32 -48.44
N LYS A 336 -31.05 34.08 -48.80
CA LYS A 336 -31.35 33.52 -50.14
C LYS A 336 -32.75 32.94 -50.23
N ALA A 337 -33.29 32.44 -49.12
CA ALA A 337 -34.65 31.94 -49.03
C ALA A 337 -35.67 33.08 -49.15
N LYS A 338 -35.32 34.26 -48.60
CA LYS A 338 -36.11 35.48 -48.65
C LYS A 338 -35.88 36.22 -49.98
N GLY A 339 -36.91 36.34 -50.84
CA GLY A 339 -36.85 37.15 -52.06
C GLY A 339 -36.85 36.42 -53.42
N ARG A 340 -37.28 35.16 -53.51
CA ARG A 340 -37.51 34.47 -54.80
C ARG A 340 -38.99 34.47 -55.18
N ILE A 341 -39.58 35.65 -55.43
CA ILE A 341 -40.97 35.85 -55.90
C ILE A 341 -42.06 35.40 -54.89
N ASN A 342 -41.78 34.42 -54.02
CA ASN A 342 -42.43 34.06 -52.75
C ASN A 342 -41.34 33.55 -51.80
N ASP A 343 -41.53 33.69 -50.49
CA ASP A 343 -40.57 33.17 -49.51
C ASP A 343 -40.60 31.63 -49.51
N ASN A 344 -39.41 31.00 -49.47
CA ASN A 344 -39.31 29.54 -49.48
C ASN A 344 -39.32 28.99 -48.05
N GLU A 345 -40.52 28.83 -47.48
CA GLU A 345 -40.73 28.36 -46.10
C GLU A 345 -40.07 27.01 -45.83
N GLY A 346 -40.10 26.07 -46.78
CA GLY A 346 -39.43 24.77 -46.66
C GLY A 346 -37.92 24.91 -46.43
N LEU A 347 -37.28 25.88 -47.09
CA LEU A 347 -35.86 26.18 -46.89
C LEU A 347 -35.62 26.87 -45.54
N ILE A 348 -36.50 27.75 -45.08
CA ILE A 348 -36.43 28.38 -43.76
C ILE A 348 -36.50 27.33 -42.64
N LYS A 349 -37.46 26.39 -42.74
CA LYS A 349 -37.59 25.25 -41.83
C LYS A 349 -36.34 24.38 -41.82
N GLN A 350 -35.78 24.10 -43.01
CA GLN A 350 -34.52 23.36 -43.13
C GLN A 350 -33.36 24.11 -42.48
N ILE A 351 -33.28 25.44 -42.59
CA ILE A 351 -32.22 26.24 -41.95
C ILE A 351 -32.29 26.11 -40.42
N LEU A 352 -33.48 26.24 -39.84
CA LEU A 352 -33.69 26.10 -38.40
C LEU A 352 -33.27 24.70 -37.91
N GLN A 353 -33.66 23.64 -38.61
CA GLN A 353 -33.35 22.26 -38.23
C GLN A 353 -31.88 21.89 -38.48
N SER A 354 -31.31 22.32 -39.61
CA SER A 354 -29.98 21.87 -40.05
C SER A 354 -28.84 22.75 -39.55
N HIS A 355 -29.10 24.00 -39.16
CA HIS A 355 -28.09 24.88 -38.57
C HIS A 355 -28.38 25.14 -37.10
N MET A 356 -29.51 25.79 -36.81
CA MET A 356 -29.77 26.37 -35.48
C MET A 356 -29.94 25.29 -34.41
N ALA A 357 -30.70 24.22 -34.70
CA ALA A 357 -30.93 23.12 -33.76
C ALA A 357 -29.65 22.36 -33.33
N LYS A 358 -28.54 22.52 -34.07
CA LYS A 358 -27.24 21.92 -33.69
C LYS A 358 -26.53 22.72 -32.59
N ILE A 359 -26.95 23.95 -32.32
CA ILE A 359 -26.36 24.83 -31.33
C ILE A 359 -27.09 24.65 -30.00
N ASP A 360 -26.37 24.13 -29.01
CA ASP A 360 -26.75 24.19 -27.60
C ASP A 360 -26.50 25.58 -27.04
N THR A 361 -27.58 26.32 -26.80
CA THR A 361 -27.57 27.73 -26.37
C THR A 361 -27.03 27.93 -24.95
N ARG A 362 -27.01 26.88 -24.13
CA ARG A 362 -26.46 26.91 -22.76
C ARG A 362 -24.94 27.13 -22.75
N LEU A 363 -24.28 26.78 -23.85
CA LEU A 363 -22.82 26.92 -24.03
C LEU A 363 -22.43 28.21 -24.77
N LEU A 364 -23.39 29.06 -25.13
CA LEU A 364 -23.13 30.37 -25.72
C LEU A 364 -22.90 31.40 -24.62
N ASP A 365 -22.01 32.37 -24.90
CA ASP A 365 -21.97 33.59 -24.11
C ASP A 365 -23.18 34.48 -24.40
N PHE A 366 -23.28 35.60 -23.68
CA PHE A 366 -24.39 36.53 -23.81
C PHE A 366 -24.56 37.05 -25.24
N ASN A 367 -23.49 37.45 -25.90
CA ASN A 367 -23.54 38.06 -27.23
C ASN A 367 -23.92 37.04 -28.31
N ALA A 368 -23.30 35.86 -28.31
CA ALA A 368 -23.63 34.79 -29.25
C ALA A 368 -25.06 34.27 -29.03
N ARG A 369 -25.54 34.23 -27.78
CA ARG A 369 -26.93 33.86 -27.47
C ARG A 369 -27.93 34.90 -27.96
N ALA A 370 -27.62 36.19 -27.81
CA ALA A 370 -28.46 37.26 -28.34
C ALA A 370 -28.59 37.13 -29.87
N GLY A 371 -27.46 36.98 -30.58
CA GLY A 371 -27.46 36.77 -32.04
C GLY A 371 -28.20 35.49 -32.46
N TYR A 372 -28.06 34.40 -31.70
CA TYR A 372 -28.83 33.18 -31.92
C TYR A 372 -30.34 33.45 -31.82
N ASN A 373 -30.77 34.08 -30.73
CA ASN A 373 -32.18 34.34 -30.47
C ASN A 373 -32.80 35.28 -31.50
N GLU A 374 -32.05 36.30 -31.93
CA GLU A 374 -32.48 37.22 -32.97
C GLU A 374 -32.68 36.48 -34.30
N LEU A 375 -31.66 35.74 -34.75
CA LEU A 375 -31.74 34.96 -35.99
C LEU A 375 -32.84 33.89 -35.94
N PHE A 376 -32.98 33.21 -34.81
CA PHE A 376 -34.03 32.22 -34.60
C PHE A 376 -35.41 32.86 -34.67
N SER A 377 -35.64 33.97 -33.96
CA SER A 377 -36.93 34.67 -33.95
C SER A 377 -37.29 35.23 -35.32
N MET A 378 -36.31 35.77 -36.05
CA MET A 378 -36.49 36.22 -37.44
C MET A 378 -36.93 35.05 -38.33
N ALA A 379 -36.16 33.96 -38.39
CA ALA A 379 -36.48 32.84 -39.26
C ALA A 379 -37.77 32.10 -38.84
N TYR A 380 -38.02 31.97 -37.54
CA TYR A 380 -39.21 31.31 -37.01
C TYR A 380 -40.48 32.13 -37.21
N GLY A 381 -40.38 33.47 -37.17
CA GLY A 381 -41.52 34.37 -37.38
C GLY A 381 -42.16 34.22 -38.76
N GLU A 382 -41.34 33.97 -39.79
CA GLU A 382 -41.72 33.81 -41.20
C GLU A 382 -42.36 32.45 -41.54
N LEU A 383 -42.41 31.50 -40.60
CA LEU A 383 -43.08 30.22 -40.82
C LEU A 383 -44.59 30.36 -40.58
N ASP A 384 -45.40 29.72 -41.42
CA ASP A 384 -46.84 29.61 -41.20
C ASP A 384 -47.17 28.79 -39.95
N GLY A 385 -48.38 28.99 -39.40
CA GLY A 385 -48.81 28.43 -38.11
C GLY A 385 -48.68 26.92 -38.01
N ASP A 386 -48.88 26.20 -39.13
CA ASP A 386 -48.80 24.74 -39.20
C ASP A 386 -47.35 24.22 -39.27
N ASP A 387 -46.39 25.07 -39.63
CA ASP A 387 -44.97 24.74 -39.74
C ASP A 387 -44.12 25.18 -38.55
N LYS A 388 -44.72 25.96 -37.64
CA LYS A 388 -44.16 26.35 -36.35
C LYS A 388 -44.16 25.14 -35.39
N ILE A 389 -42.98 24.83 -34.84
CA ILE A 389 -42.83 23.77 -33.82
C ILE A 389 -43.29 24.35 -32.48
N PRO A 390 -44.36 23.83 -31.84
CA PRO A 390 -44.93 24.40 -30.63
C PRO A 390 -43.94 24.56 -29.47
#